data_AF-A0A6L3X8P0-F1
#
_entry.id   AF-A0A6L3X8P0-F1
#
_cell.length_a   1.000
_cell.length_b   1.000
_cell.length_c   1.000
_cell.angle_alpha   90.00
_cell.angle_beta   90.00
_cell.angle_gamma   90.00
#
_symmetry.space_group_name_H-M   'P 1'
#
loop_
_entity.id
_entity.type
_entity.pdbx_description
1 polymer ?
#
loop_
_entity_poly.entity_id
_entity_poly.type
_entity_poly.pdbx_seq_one_letter_code
_entity_poly.pdbx_strand_id
1 'polypeptide(L)'
;STFDCGGKCDIRAHVSDGVVTRISTRPDNALDPQMPVMRACVRGRAYRKFVYHPDRLKYPMKRVGKRGEGKFERITWDEATTLIANQLKTITQKYGAASRYVHVGTAVSGGTFSGDKMVRRLLNLTGGYLESYHSVSMGNTAAATPYTYGTAASGSSLDTLLDTKLVILWGHNPTETIFGHSNHFYQKMKQNGTRFIVVDPRYSDTVSSLADQWIPLLPTTDNALMDAMMYVIVTENLH
;
A
#
# COMPACT_ATOMS: atom_id res chain seq x y z
N SER A 1 0.57 4.60 -10.17
CA SER A 1 1.60 3.76 -9.53
C SER A 1 1.10 2.35 -9.44
N THR A 2 1.94 1.34 -9.67
CA THR A 2 1.61 -0.05 -9.41
C THR A 2 2.20 -0.54 -8.08
N PHE A 3 2.76 0.32 -7.24
CA PHE A 3 3.27 -0.06 -5.92
C PHE A 3 2.19 0.09 -4.85
N ASP A 4 2.21 -0.76 -3.82
CA ASP A 4 1.30 -0.69 -2.69
C ASP A 4 1.59 0.51 -1.77
N CYS A 5 1.10 1.67 -2.18
CA CYS A 5 1.26 2.93 -1.46
C CYS A 5 -0.08 3.62 -1.14
N GLY A 6 -1.20 3.00 -1.53
CA GLY A 6 -2.54 3.61 -1.45
C GLY A 6 -2.75 4.84 -2.34
N GLY A 7 -1.67 5.43 -2.90
CA GLY A 7 -1.66 6.73 -3.54
C GLY A 7 -2.29 6.78 -4.92
N LYS A 8 -2.18 5.75 -5.78
CA LYS A 8 -2.76 5.79 -7.15
C LYS A 8 -2.56 7.13 -7.91
N CYS A 9 -1.45 7.83 -7.64
CA CYS A 9 -1.30 9.24 -7.98
C CYS A 9 -1.36 9.48 -9.50
N ASP A 10 -1.89 10.64 -9.89
CA ASP A 10 -1.75 11.17 -11.24
C ASP A 10 -0.32 11.70 -11.41
N ILE A 11 0.46 10.97 -12.22
CA ILE A 11 1.83 11.31 -12.59
C ILE A 11 1.90 11.72 -14.05
N ARG A 12 2.75 12.70 -14.35
CA ARG A 12 3.02 13.18 -15.70
C ARG A 12 4.46 12.87 -16.05
N ALA A 13 4.65 11.97 -17.01
CA ALA A 13 5.95 11.66 -17.57
C ALA A 13 6.30 12.68 -18.65
N HIS A 14 7.45 13.32 -18.52
CA HIS A 14 8.01 14.24 -19.50
C HIS A 14 9.02 13.46 -20.33
N VAL A 15 8.83 13.46 -21.66
CA VAL A 15 9.62 12.63 -22.59
C VAL A 15 10.34 13.55 -23.58
N SER A 16 11.63 13.33 -23.75
CA SER A 16 12.46 13.92 -24.82
C SER A 16 13.26 12.80 -25.45
N ASP A 17 13.31 12.76 -26.78
CA ASP A 17 14.13 11.80 -27.54
C ASP A 17 13.89 10.33 -27.14
N GLY A 18 12.62 9.99 -26.86
CA GLY A 18 12.22 8.64 -26.41
C GLY A 18 12.60 8.29 -24.97
N VAL A 19 13.16 9.23 -24.20
CA VAL A 19 13.59 9.04 -22.81
C VAL A 19 12.73 9.85 -21.86
N VAL A 20 12.28 9.22 -20.77
CA VAL A 20 11.61 9.93 -19.67
C VAL A 20 12.66 10.77 -18.94
N THR A 21 12.57 12.08 -19.06
CA THR A 21 13.50 13.05 -18.45
C THR A 21 13.07 13.42 -17.04
N ARG A 22 11.76 13.47 -16.79
CA ARG A 22 11.18 13.89 -15.50
C ARG A 22 9.82 13.24 -15.27
N ILE A 23 9.46 13.04 -14.01
CA ILE A 23 8.11 12.70 -13.58
C ILE A 23 7.62 13.79 -12.63
N SER A 24 6.51 14.44 -13.00
CA SER A 24 5.82 15.37 -12.12
C SER A 24 4.46 14.82 -11.69
N THR A 25 3.74 15.59 -10.89
CA THR A 25 2.32 15.32 -10.61
C THR A 25 1.43 16.20 -11.49
N ARG A 26 0.12 16.00 -11.42
CA ARG A 26 -0.88 16.88 -12.05
C ARG A 26 -0.68 18.31 -11.53
N PRO A 27 -0.50 19.31 -12.42
CA PRO A 27 -0.32 20.69 -12.01
C PRO A 27 -1.62 21.28 -11.48
N ASP A 28 -1.50 22.33 -10.65
CA ASP A 28 -2.61 22.96 -9.92
C ASP A 28 -3.68 23.53 -10.86
N ASN A 29 -3.25 24.15 -11.96
CA ASN A 29 -4.12 24.70 -12.98
C ASN A 29 -4.91 23.64 -13.78
N ALA A 30 -4.55 22.37 -13.63
CA ALA A 30 -5.24 21.27 -14.27
C ALA A 30 -6.09 20.47 -13.27
N LEU A 31 -6.14 20.83 -11.99
CA LEU A 31 -6.94 20.11 -10.99
C LEU A 31 -8.43 20.17 -11.35
N ASP A 32 -9.12 19.05 -11.15
CA ASP A 32 -10.57 18.98 -11.30
C ASP A 32 -11.19 19.11 -9.91
N PRO A 33 -12.02 20.13 -9.65
CA PRO A 33 -12.68 20.32 -8.36
C PRO A 33 -13.55 19.13 -7.91
N GLN A 34 -14.04 18.31 -8.84
CA GLN A 34 -14.84 17.13 -8.55
C GLN A 34 -14.00 15.90 -8.18
N MET A 35 -12.67 15.97 -8.36
CA MET A 35 -11.77 14.85 -8.14
C MET A 35 -10.83 15.11 -6.96
N PRO A 36 -10.50 14.08 -6.16
CA PRO A 36 -9.49 14.20 -5.12
C PRO A 36 -8.14 14.67 -5.68
N VAL A 37 -7.40 15.43 -4.87
CA VAL A 37 -6.05 15.90 -5.24
C VAL A 37 -5.06 14.74 -5.15
N MET A 38 -4.84 14.07 -6.29
CA MET A 38 -4.03 12.85 -6.36
C MET A 38 -2.54 13.10 -6.60
N ARG A 39 -1.88 13.82 -5.67
CA ARG A 39 -0.47 14.23 -5.84
C ARG A 39 0.52 13.10 -5.62
N ALA A 40 1.58 13.09 -6.43
CA ALA A 40 2.68 12.14 -6.30
C ALA A 40 3.66 12.56 -5.19
N CYS A 41 3.93 11.64 -4.26
CA CYS A 41 4.98 11.83 -3.25
C CYS A 41 6.39 11.80 -3.87
N VAL A 42 7.41 12.01 -3.04
CA VAL A 42 8.83 11.97 -3.49
C VAL A 42 9.19 10.64 -4.17
N ARG A 43 8.63 9.52 -3.70
CA ARG A 43 8.85 8.20 -4.31
C ARG A 43 8.18 8.09 -5.68
N GLY A 44 6.95 8.58 -5.83
CA GLY A 44 6.23 8.58 -7.10
C GLY A 44 6.92 9.45 -8.17
N ARG A 45 7.44 10.62 -7.78
CA ARG A 45 8.23 11.50 -8.68
C ARG A 45 9.60 10.90 -9.03
N ALA A 46 10.08 9.94 -8.26
CA ALA A 46 11.35 9.26 -8.47
C ALA A 46 11.25 7.98 -9.33
N TYR A 47 10.08 7.62 -9.88
CA TYR A 47 9.95 6.37 -10.68
C TYR A 47 10.88 6.27 -11.89
N ARG A 48 11.39 7.41 -12.38
CA ARG A 48 12.46 7.43 -13.38
C ARG A 48 13.68 6.61 -12.92
N LYS A 49 14.05 6.67 -11.63
CA LYS A 49 15.17 5.90 -11.06
C LYS A 49 14.92 4.39 -11.10
N PHE A 50 13.66 3.96 -10.95
CA PHE A 50 13.30 2.56 -11.10
C PHE A 50 13.37 2.11 -12.57
N VAL A 51 12.88 2.96 -13.48
CA VAL A 51 12.87 2.67 -14.93
C VAL A 51 14.28 2.53 -15.49
N TYR A 52 15.22 3.36 -15.06
CA TYR A 52 16.59 3.39 -15.56
C TYR A 52 17.62 2.85 -14.57
N HIS A 53 17.18 2.08 -13.55
CA HIS A 53 18.10 1.51 -12.58
C HIS A 53 19.14 0.61 -13.29
N PRO A 54 20.44 0.67 -12.94
CA PRO A 54 21.46 -0.18 -13.55
C PRO A 54 21.11 -1.68 -13.40
N ASP A 55 20.59 -2.05 -12.23
CA ASP A 55 20.21 -3.44 -11.91
C ASP A 55 18.81 -3.84 -12.42
N ARG A 56 18.20 -3.05 -13.30
CA ARG A 56 16.88 -3.39 -13.83
C ARG A 56 16.95 -4.72 -14.58
N LEU A 57 16.05 -5.65 -14.26
CA LEU A 57 15.88 -6.89 -15.01
C LEU A 57 15.36 -6.56 -16.43
N LYS A 58 16.20 -6.84 -17.43
CA LYS A 58 15.92 -6.54 -18.85
C LYS A 58 15.47 -7.77 -19.64
N TYR A 59 15.85 -8.96 -19.18
CA TYR A 59 15.65 -10.21 -19.91
C TYR A 59 15.19 -11.31 -18.95
N PRO A 60 14.55 -12.38 -19.45
CA PRO A 60 14.38 -13.61 -18.70
C PRO A 60 15.74 -14.20 -18.31
N MET A 61 15.86 -14.61 -17.05
CA MET A 61 17.09 -15.12 -16.47
C MET A 61 16.85 -16.49 -15.82
N LYS A 62 17.73 -17.45 -16.07
CA LYS A 62 17.69 -18.79 -15.49
C LYS A 62 18.86 -18.97 -14.53
N ARG A 63 18.57 -19.49 -13.34
CA ARG A 63 19.60 -19.70 -12.31
C ARG A 63 20.50 -20.87 -12.70
N VAL A 64 21.82 -20.65 -12.67
CA VAL A 64 22.85 -21.66 -12.98
C VAL A 64 23.71 -22.06 -11.77
N GLY A 65 23.65 -21.30 -10.68
CA GLY A 65 24.34 -21.61 -9.41
C GLY A 65 23.38 -22.04 -8.29
N LYS A 66 23.89 -22.16 -7.05
CA LYS A 66 23.04 -22.40 -5.88
C LYS A 66 22.15 -21.18 -5.61
N ARG A 67 21.00 -21.40 -4.94
CA ARG A 67 20.10 -20.30 -4.53
C ARG A 67 20.87 -19.35 -3.61
N GLY A 68 20.76 -18.04 -3.86
CA GLY A 68 21.49 -17.00 -3.12
C GLY A 68 22.82 -16.56 -3.75
N GLU A 69 23.39 -17.32 -4.70
CA GLU A 69 24.69 -16.96 -5.31
C GLU A 69 24.61 -15.86 -6.38
N GLY A 70 23.41 -15.42 -6.77
CA GLY A 70 23.26 -14.40 -7.81
C GLY A 70 23.69 -14.82 -9.22
N LYS A 71 23.94 -16.12 -9.46
CA LYS A 71 24.42 -16.63 -10.75
C LYS A 71 23.27 -17.02 -11.68
N PHE A 72 23.13 -16.27 -12.77
CA PHE A 72 22.10 -16.48 -13.78
C PHE A 72 22.66 -16.40 -15.20
N GLU A 73 22.08 -17.18 -16.10
CA GLU A 73 22.25 -17.05 -17.55
C GLU A 73 21.00 -16.41 -18.16
N ARG A 74 21.17 -15.64 -19.23
CA ARG A 74 20.05 -15.09 -20.00
C ARG A 74 19.44 -16.20 -20.84
N ILE A 75 18.10 -16.29 -20.84
CA ILE A 75 17.34 -17.20 -21.72
C ILE A 75 16.30 -16.42 -22.53
N THR A 76 15.70 -17.07 -23.53
CA THR A 76 14.62 -16.47 -24.33
C THR A 76 13.29 -16.49 -23.56
N TRP A 77 12.32 -15.69 -24.00
CA TRP A 77 10.96 -15.76 -23.47
C TRP A 77 10.29 -17.11 -23.73
N ASP A 78 10.51 -17.69 -24.92
CA ASP A 78 9.97 -19.00 -25.27
C ASP A 78 10.53 -20.11 -24.37
N GLU A 79 11.84 -20.10 -24.09
CA GLU A 79 12.45 -21.05 -23.16
C GLU A 79 11.89 -20.83 -21.75
N ALA A 80 11.85 -19.59 -21.26
CA ALA A 80 11.39 -19.28 -19.90
C ALA A 80 9.95 -19.72 -19.67
N THR A 81 9.05 -19.37 -20.60
CA THR A 81 7.63 -19.71 -20.50
C THR A 81 7.39 -21.21 -20.66
N THR A 82 8.11 -21.88 -21.55
CA THR A 82 8.04 -23.34 -21.73
C THR A 82 8.50 -24.07 -20.47
N LEU A 83 9.63 -23.67 -19.88
CA LEU A 83 10.14 -24.24 -18.64
C LEU A 83 9.13 -24.10 -17.49
N ILE A 84 8.57 -22.90 -17.31
CA ILE A 84 7.56 -22.63 -16.28
C ILE A 84 6.30 -23.46 -16.52
N ALA A 85 5.79 -23.50 -17.75
CA ALA A 85 4.58 -24.23 -18.11
C ALA A 85 4.74 -25.75 -17.92
N ASN A 86 5.87 -26.31 -18.33
CA ASN A 86 6.16 -27.74 -18.16
C ASN A 86 6.24 -28.09 -16.67
N GLN A 87 6.99 -27.31 -15.88
CA GLN A 87 7.09 -27.57 -14.44
C GLN A 87 5.74 -27.44 -13.74
N LEU A 88 4.93 -26.44 -14.11
CA LEU A 88 3.58 -26.24 -13.56
C LEU A 88 2.67 -27.42 -13.88
N LYS A 89 2.72 -27.97 -15.10
CA LYS A 89 1.99 -29.19 -15.49
C LYS A 89 2.45 -30.39 -14.65
N THR A 90 3.76 -30.61 -14.56
CA THR A 90 4.34 -31.73 -13.79
C THR A 90 3.93 -31.70 -12.32
N ILE A 91 4.05 -30.56 -11.64
CA ILE A 91 3.67 -30.46 -10.22
C ILE A 91 2.17 -30.61 -10.03
N THR A 92 1.36 -30.09 -10.96
CA THR A 92 -0.10 -30.21 -10.89
C THR A 92 -0.53 -31.66 -11.06
N GLN A 93 0.06 -32.40 -12.00
CA GLN A 93 -0.23 -33.82 -12.21
C GLN A 93 0.22 -34.69 -11.03
N LYS A 94 1.39 -34.39 -10.44
CA LYS A 94 1.98 -35.21 -9.37
C LYS A 94 1.38 -34.93 -8.00
N TYR A 95 1.05 -33.68 -7.70
CA TYR A 95 0.70 -33.23 -6.35
C TYR A 95 -0.65 -32.50 -6.27
N GLY A 96 -1.34 -32.34 -7.40
CA GLY A 96 -2.61 -31.62 -7.46
C GLY A 96 -2.46 -30.09 -7.36
N ALA A 97 -3.60 -29.41 -7.42
CA ALA A 97 -3.68 -27.95 -7.45
C ALA A 97 -3.13 -27.26 -6.20
N ALA A 98 -3.24 -27.91 -5.04
CA ALA A 98 -2.76 -27.39 -3.75
C ALA A 98 -1.24 -27.25 -3.65
N SER A 99 -0.49 -27.88 -4.57
CA SER A 99 0.97 -27.70 -4.67
C SER A 99 1.41 -26.34 -5.21
N ARG A 100 0.46 -25.53 -5.67
CA ARG A 100 0.69 -24.21 -6.27
C ARG A 100 0.33 -23.14 -5.26
N TYR A 101 1.26 -22.24 -4.96
CA TYR A 101 1.02 -21.12 -4.07
C TYR A 101 1.27 -19.80 -4.79
N VAL A 102 0.33 -18.86 -4.66
CA VAL A 102 0.49 -17.50 -5.19
C VAL A 102 0.71 -16.54 -4.04
N HIS A 103 1.94 -16.06 -3.92
CA HIS A 103 2.29 -14.99 -2.98
C HIS A 103 1.90 -13.62 -3.55
N VAL A 104 1.57 -12.66 -2.67
CA VAL A 104 1.35 -11.23 -3.03
C VAL A 104 2.61 -10.54 -3.60
N GLY A 105 3.73 -11.25 -3.63
CA GLY A 105 4.98 -10.84 -4.29
C GLY A 105 5.55 -9.56 -3.69
N THR A 106 5.89 -8.61 -4.55
CA THR A 106 6.44 -7.29 -4.21
C THR A 106 5.36 -6.23 -3.93
N ALA A 107 4.15 -6.66 -3.60
CA ALA A 107 2.99 -5.79 -3.37
C ALA A 107 2.73 -4.83 -4.55
N VAL A 108 2.78 -5.38 -5.78
CA VAL A 108 2.47 -4.61 -6.99
C VAL A 108 0.95 -4.53 -7.15
N SER A 109 0.34 -3.45 -6.68
CA SER A 109 -1.09 -3.15 -6.81
C SER A 109 -1.39 -2.47 -8.16
N GLY A 110 -1.24 -3.21 -9.25
CA GLY A 110 -1.53 -2.76 -10.62
C GLY A 110 -3.01 -2.83 -11.05
N GLY A 111 -3.93 -3.04 -10.10
CA GLY A 111 -5.35 -3.24 -10.38
C GLY A 111 -5.62 -4.56 -11.11
N THR A 112 -6.56 -4.56 -12.06
CA THR A 112 -7.00 -5.78 -12.79
C THR A 112 -5.87 -6.48 -13.56
N PHE A 113 -4.86 -5.72 -13.99
CA PHE A 113 -3.75 -6.22 -14.82
C PHE A 113 -2.45 -6.44 -14.03
N SER A 114 -2.52 -6.53 -12.70
CA SER A 114 -1.34 -6.88 -11.91
C SER A 114 -0.97 -8.36 -12.10
N GLY A 115 0.33 -8.65 -12.02
CA GLY A 115 0.85 -9.99 -12.26
C GLY A 115 0.24 -11.06 -11.34
N ASP A 116 -0.06 -10.70 -10.09
CA ASP A 116 -0.75 -11.59 -9.15
C ASP A 116 -2.18 -11.91 -9.62
N LYS A 117 -2.96 -10.93 -10.09
CA LYS A 117 -4.32 -11.18 -10.58
C LYS A 117 -4.33 -12.02 -11.85
N MET A 118 -3.38 -11.75 -12.76
CA MET A 118 -3.22 -12.52 -13.99
C MET A 118 -2.85 -13.99 -13.71
N VAL A 119 -1.89 -14.25 -12.80
CA VAL A 119 -1.52 -15.63 -12.46
C VAL A 119 -2.64 -16.35 -11.72
N ARG A 120 -3.36 -15.68 -10.81
CA ARG A 120 -4.53 -16.25 -10.11
C ARG A 120 -5.61 -16.67 -11.10
N ARG A 121 -5.89 -15.82 -12.11
CA ARG A 121 -6.83 -16.17 -13.20
C ARG A 121 -6.36 -17.41 -13.96
N LEU A 122 -5.07 -17.47 -14.36
CA LEU A 122 -4.51 -18.62 -15.06
C LEU A 122 -4.61 -19.92 -14.24
N LEU A 123 -4.27 -19.88 -12.95
CA LEU A 123 -4.29 -21.07 -12.10
C LEU A 123 -5.72 -21.56 -11.83
N ASN A 124 -6.69 -20.67 -11.71
CA ASN A 124 -8.10 -21.05 -11.60
C ASN A 124 -8.61 -21.84 -12.82
N LEU A 125 -8.12 -21.55 -14.03
CA LEU A 125 -8.46 -22.32 -15.23
C LEU A 125 -7.89 -23.76 -15.21
N THR A 126 -6.94 -24.05 -14.33
CA THR A 126 -6.21 -25.33 -14.29
C THR A 126 -6.32 -26.02 -12.93
N GLY A 127 -7.39 -25.75 -12.17
CA GLY A 127 -7.73 -26.43 -10.92
C GLY A 127 -7.48 -25.64 -9.63
N GLY A 128 -7.05 -24.37 -9.71
CA GLY A 128 -6.91 -23.48 -8.54
C GLY A 128 -5.52 -23.44 -7.93
N TYR A 129 -5.38 -22.83 -6.76
CA TYR A 129 -4.10 -22.67 -6.07
C TYR A 129 -4.34 -22.44 -4.59
N LEU A 130 -3.31 -22.62 -3.76
CA LEU A 130 -3.32 -22.23 -2.37
C LEU A 130 -3.20 -20.71 -2.26
N GLU A 131 -4.15 -20.10 -1.58
CA GLU A 131 -4.17 -18.67 -1.29
C GLU A 131 -3.60 -18.37 0.11
N SER A 132 -3.36 -17.09 0.40
CA SER A 132 -3.01 -16.60 1.73
C SER A 132 -4.27 -16.23 2.52
N TYR A 133 -4.33 -16.59 3.80
CA TYR A 133 -5.44 -16.24 4.70
C TYR A 133 -5.47 -14.75 5.10
N HIS A 134 -4.30 -14.11 5.16
CA HIS A 134 -4.18 -12.73 5.62
C HIS A 134 -3.41 -11.84 4.64
N SER A 135 -3.46 -10.54 4.91
CA SER A 135 -2.65 -9.52 4.26
C SER A 135 -1.48 -9.13 5.16
N VAL A 136 -0.38 -8.67 4.55
CA VAL A 136 0.77 -8.07 5.26
C VAL A 136 0.40 -6.82 6.06
N SER A 137 -0.73 -6.17 5.75
CA SER A 137 -1.12 -4.87 6.32
C SER A 137 -2.55 -4.79 6.85
N MET A 138 -3.39 -5.81 6.63
CA MET A 138 -4.82 -5.76 7.01
C MET A 138 -5.28 -6.94 7.87
N GLY A 139 -4.37 -7.80 8.36
CA GLY A 139 -4.74 -9.00 9.13
C GLY A 139 -5.65 -8.71 10.33
N ASN A 140 -5.27 -7.76 11.18
CA ASN A 140 -6.04 -7.41 12.38
C ASN A 140 -7.34 -6.69 12.05
N THR A 141 -7.33 -5.76 11.08
CA THR A 141 -8.53 -5.04 10.65
C THR A 141 -9.58 -5.99 10.07
N ALA A 142 -9.15 -6.95 9.25
CA ALA A 142 -10.04 -7.94 8.66
C ALA A 142 -10.63 -8.91 9.70
N ALA A 143 -9.96 -9.09 10.84
CA ALA A 143 -10.48 -9.87 11.95
C ALA A 143 -11.50 -9.07 12.78
N ALA A 144 -11.22 -7.80 13.11
CA ALA A 144 -12.05 -7.02 14.03
C ALA A 144 -13.29 -6.39 13.38
N THR A 145 -13.15 -5.79 12.20
CA THR A 145 -14.22 -4.99 11.59
C THR A 145 -15.52 -5.74 11.28
N PRO A 146 -15.52 -7.04 10.91
CA PRO A 146 -16.77 -7.80 10.75
C PRO A 146 -17.56 -7.95 12.05
N TYR A 147 -16.91 -8.08 13.20
CA TYR A 147 -17.60 -8.17 14.49
C TYR A 147 -18.22 -6.84 14.92
N THR A 148 -17.60 -5.71 14.54
CA THR A 148 -18.08 -4.36 14.92
C THR A 148 -19.08 -3.78 13.93
N TYR A 149 -18.83 -3.93 12.63
CA TYR A 149 -19.58 -3.26 11.55
C TYR A 149 -20.30 -4.23 10.60
N GLY A 150 -20.16 -5.54 10.77
CA GLY A 150 -20.74 -6.55 9.87
C GLY A 150 -20.04 -6.65 8.50
N THR A 151 -18.96 -5.90 8.27
CA THR A 151 -18.20 -5.89 7.02
C THR A 151 -16.71 -5.71 7.27
N ALA A 152 -15.87 -6.35 6.44
CA ALA A 152 -14.42 -6.19 6.47
C ALA A 152 -13.94 -4.89 5.77
N ALA A 153 -14.79 -4.28 4.94
CA ALA A 153 -14.50 -3.05 4.22
C ALA A 153 -15.35 -1.92 4.80
N SER A 154 -14.74 -1.11 5.66
CA SER A 154 -15.36 0.06 6.29
C SER A 154 -14.43 1.27 6.19
N GLY A 155 -14.99 2.46 6.30
CA GLY A 155 -14.24 3.71 6.28
C GLY A 155 -15.10 4.90 5.87
N SER A 156 -14.53 6.10 6.01
CA SER A 156 -15.10 7.35 5.53
C SER A 156 -14.41 7.80 4.24
N SER A 157 -15.11 8.56 3.42
CA SER A 157 -14.54 9.17 2.23
C SER A 157 -13.68 10.38 2.62
N LEU A 158 -12.63 10.69 1.84
CA LEU A 158 -11.66 11.73 2.21
C LEU A 158 -12.24 13.15 2.18
N ASP A 159 -13.32 13.36 1.44
CA ASP A 159 -14.04 14.64 1.34
C ASP A 159 -14.70 15.07 2.65
N THR A 160 -15.06 14.14 3.53
CA THR A 160 -15.63 14.47 4.85
C THR A 160 -14.59 14.88 5.89
N LEU A 161 -13.30 14.71 5.60
CA LEU A 161 -12.23 15.06 6.55
C LEU A 161 -12.24 16.54 6.91
N LEU A 162 -12.55 17.42 5.96
CA LEU A 162 -12.51 18.87 6.18
C LEU A 162 -13.57 19.37 7.18
N ASP A 163 -14.63 18.58 7.42
CA ASP A 163 -15.69 18.92 8.38
C ASP A 163 -15.32 18.53 9.83
N THR A 164 -14.18 17.85 10.02
CA THR A 164 -13.75 17.32 11.31
C THR A 164 -13.16 18.40 12.20
N LYS A 165 -13.68 18.53 13.42
CA LYS A 165 -13.22 19.51 14.44
C LYS A 165 -12.03 19.03 15.26
N LEU A 166 -11.90 17.71 15.45
CA LEU A 166 -10.84 17.07 16.21
C LEU A 166 -10.38 15.81 15.48
N VAL A 167 -9.07 15.71 15.22
CA VAL A 167 -8.46 14.51 14.66
C VAL A 167 -7.60 13.84 15.73
N ILE A 168 -7.83 12.56 15.96
CA ILE A 168 -6.93 11.71 16.75
C ILE A 168 -6.18 10.78 15.77
N LEU A 169 -4.90 11.07 15.52
CA LEU A 169 -4.03 10.19 14.76
C LEU A 169 -3.46 9.14 15.71
N TRP A 170 -4.06 7.95 15.72
CA TRP A 170 -3.70 6.87 16.62
C TRP A 170 -2.85 5.82 15.90
N GLY A 171 -1.56 5.73 16.25
CA GLY A 171 -0.60 4.86 15.56
C GLY A 171 -0.47 5.15 14.05
N HIS A 172 -0.91 6.32 13.60
CA HIS A 172 -0.94 6.73 12.20
C HIS A 172 0.06 7.85 11.95
N ASN A 173 1.08 7.58 11.14
CA ASN A 173 2.14 8.53 10.80
C ASN A 173 2.07 8.92 9.30
N PRO A 174 1.11 9.78 8.90
CA PRO A 174 0.88 10.13 7.50
C PRO A 174 2.01 10.98 6.89
N THR A 175 2.76 11.75 7.69
CA THR A 175 3.87 12.59 7.19
C THR A 175 5.03 11.76 6.64
N GLU A 176 5.37 10.64 7.26
CA GLU A 176 6.45 9.76 6.78
C GLU A 176 5.94 8.70 5.79
N THR A 177 4.89 7.98 6.20
CA THR A 177 4.41 6.81 5.44
C THR A 177 3.75 7.20 4.13
N ILE A 178 3.08 8.36 4.08
CA ILE A 178 2.34 8.90 2.93
C ILE A 178 1.52 7.80 2.24
N PHE A 179 0.50 7.31 2.94
CA PHE A 179 -0.47 6.37 2.41
C PHE A 179 -1.65 7.13 1.80
N GLY A 180 -1.87 6.99 0.49
CA GLY A 180 -2.98 7.68 -0.17
C GLY A 180 -2.77 9.20 -0.29
N HIS A 181 -3.84 9.95 0.00
CA HIS A 181 -3.91 11.41 -0.18
C HIS A 181 -4.34 12.17 1.06
N SER A 182 -4.51 11.49 2.21
CA SER A 182 -5.00 12.11 3.46
C SER A 182 -4.14 13.29 3.91
N ASN A 183 -2.82 13.22 3.68
CA ASN A 183 -1.89 14.25 4.09
C ASN A 183 -2.20 15.65 3.52
N HIS A 184 -2.75 15.74 2.30
CA HIS A 184 -3.21 17.01 1.72
C HIS A 184 -4.34 17.63 2.55
N PHE A 185 -5.28 16.81 2.99
CA PHE A 185 -6.40 17.24 3.82
C PHE A 185 -5.93 17.61 5.22
N TYR A 186 -5.08 16.81 5.85
CA TYR A 186 -4.55 17.13 7.18
C TYR A 186 -3.81 18.47 7.24
N GLN A 187 -3.02 18.80 6.22
CA GLN A 187 -2.36 20.10 6.14
C GLN A 187 -3.36 21.26 6.04
N LYS A 188 -4.42 21.12 5.23
CA LYS A 188 -5.49 22.12 5.15
C LYS A 188 -6.25 22.26 6.47
N MET A 189 -6.60 21.14 7.10
CA MET A 189 -7.28 21.11 8.39
C MET A 189 -6.45 21.81 9.46
N LYS A 190 -5.14 21.53 9.52
CA LYS A 190 -4.23 22.19 10.47
C LYS A 190 -4.15 23.70 10.23
N GLN A 191 -4.06 24.14 8.97
CA GLN A 191 -4.08 25.56 8.60
C GLN A 191 -5.41 26.25 8.97
N ASN A 192 -6.52 25.52 8.93
CA ASN A 192 -7.84 25.99 9.32
C ASN A 192 -8.12 25.88 10.83
N GLY A 193 -7.12 25.51 11.64
CA GLY A 193 -7.24 25.45 13.10
C GLY A 193 -7.89 24.19 13.66
N THR A 194 -8.09 23.14 12.85
CA THR A 194 -8.52 21.83 13.38
C THR A 194 -7.48 21.33 14.38
N ARG A 195 -7.94 20.86 15.54
CA ARG A 195 -7.07 20.31 16.58
C ARG A 195 -6.64 18.88 16.23
N PHE A 196 -5.36 18.59 16.38
CA PHE A 196 -4.77 17.27 16.19
C PHE A 196 -4.18 16.74 17.49
N ILE A 197 -4.60 15.54 17.88
CA ILE A 197 -3.96 14.74 18.92
C ILE A 197 -3.26 13.58 18.23
N VAL A 198 -1.99 13.35 18.55
CA VAL A 198 -1.21 12.25 17.99
C VAL A 198 -0.85 11.28 19.11
N VAL A 199 -1.36 10.05 19.02
CA VAL A 199 -1.06 8.95 19.95
C VAL A 199 -0.04 8.06 19.25
N ASP A 200 1.22 8.17 19.64
CA ASP A 200 2.35 7.50 18.98
C ASP A 200 3.47 7.27 20.02
N PRO A 201 4.04 6.06 20.17
CA PRO A 201 5.15 5.82 21.08
C PRO A 201 6.40 6.63 20.75
N ARG A 202 6.57 7.07 19.50
CA ARG A 202 7.72 7.87 19.07
C ARG A 202 7.32 9.30 18.71
N TYR A 203 8.25 10.22 18.93
CA TYR A 203 8.15 11.58 18.40
C TYR A 203 8.48 11.58 16.91
N SER A 204 7.46 11.38 16.07
CA SER A 204 7.58 11.29 14.61
C SER A 204 7.49 12.64 13.91
N ASP A 205 7.78 12.68 12.60
CA ASP A 205 7.57 13.90 11.81
C ASP A 205 6.09 14.33 11.82
N THR A 206 5.17 13.36 11.91
CA THR A 206 3.73 13.64 12.11
C THR A 206 3.48 14.40 13.41
N VAL A 207 4.09 13.96 14.52
CA VAL A 207 3.97 14.68 15.80
C VAL A 207 4.47 16.11 15.64
N SER A 208 5.68 16.28 15.11
CA SER A 208 6.30 17.61 14.96
C SER A 208 5.50 18.56 14.04
N SER A 209 4.80 18.02 13.04
CA SER A 209 4.17 18.83 11.98
C SER A 209 2.67 19.07 12.21
N LEU A 210 1.96 18.16 12.88
CA LEU A 210 0.51 18.22 13.03
C LEU A 210 0.06 18.36 14.48
N ALA A 211 0.74 17.72 15.45
CA ALA A 211 0.20 17.58 16.80
C ALA A 211 0.05 18.92 17.52
N ASP A 212 -1.16 19.19 18.04
CA ASP A 212 -1.35 20.13 19.14
C ASP A 212 -1.06 19.46 20.49
N GLN A 213 -1.25 18.15 20.56
CA GLN A 213 -0.91 17.32 21.71
C GLN A 213 -0.33 15.99 21.25
N TRP A 214 0.81 15.62 21.83
CA TRP A 214 1.40 14.29 21.68
C TRP A 214 1.11 13.47 22.93
N ILE A 215 0.62 12.25 22.73
CA ILE A 215 0.42 11.27 23.80
C ILE A 215 1.39 10.11 23.55
N PRO A 216 2.56 10.12 24.21
CA PRO A 216 3.46 8.98 24.18
C PRO A 216 2.90 7.87 25.07
N LEU A 217 2.68 6.70 24.48
CA LEU A 217 2.31 5.47 25.17
C LEU A 217 3.38 4.41 24.97
N LEU A 218 3.36 3.37 25.80
CA LEU A 218 4.20 2.21 25.55
C LEU A 218 3.64 1.43 24.36
N PRO A 219 4.49 0.84 23.51
CA PRO A 219 4.03 -0.02 22.43
C PRO A 219 3.08 -1.10 22.97
N THR A 220 1.96 -1.32 22.29
CA THR A 220 0.93 -2.33 22.62
C THR A 220 0.08 -2.05 23.86
N THR A 221 0.14 -0.84 24.44
CA THR A 221 -0.74 -0.44 25.56
C THR A 221 -1.91 0.46 25.14
N ASP A 222 -2.22 0.52 23.84
CA ASP A 222 -3.29 1.33 23.26
C ASP A 222 -4.66 1.02 23.88
N ASN A 223 -4.98 -0.26 24.06
CA ASN A 223 -6.28 -0.69 24.60
C ASN A 223 -6.50 -0.17 26.03
N ALA A 224 -5.44 -0.16 26.87
CA ALA A 224 -5.57 0.36 28.23
C ALA A 224 -5.93 1.86 28.24
N LEU A 225 -5.36 2.63 27.31
CA LEU A 225 -5.71 4.04 27.13
C LEU A 225 -7.14 4.20 26.59
N MET A 226 -7.55 3.39 25.61
CA MET A 226 -8.91 3.40 25.07
C MET A 226 -9.95 3.05 26.13
N ASP A 227 -9.69 2.03 26.97
CA ASP A 227 -10.57 1.62 28.06
C ASP A 227 -10.72 2.73 29.12
N ALA A 228 -9.61 3.42 29.46
CA ALA A 228 -9.65 4.55 30.37
C ALA A 228 -10.44 5.75 29.79
N MET A 229 -10.28 6.04 28.50
CA MET A 229 -11.07 7.07 27.81
C MET A 229 -12.56 6.71 27.81
N MET A 230 -12.90 5.45 27.49
CA MET A 230 -14.26 4.96 27.51
C MET A 230 -14.87 5.05 28.91
N TYR A 231 -14.12 4.67 29.96
CA TYR A 231 -14.56 4.79 31.34
C TYR A 231 -15.00 6.22 31.67
N VAL A 232 -14.17 7.22 31.36
CA VAL A 232 -14.51 8.64 31.58
C VAL A 232 -15.74 9.06 30.79
N ILE A 233 -15.82 8.72 29.50
CA ILE A 233 -16.98 9.07 28.65
C ILE A 233 -18.29 8.53 29.24
N VAL A 234 -18.26 7.30 29.77
CA VAL A 234 -19.46 6.66 30.34
C VAL A 234 -19.77 7.22 31.72
N THR A 235 -18.80 7.31 32.62
CA THR A 235 -19.04 7.72 34.02
C THR A 235 -19.37 9.21 34.15
N GLU A 236 -18.90 10.05 33.23
CA GLU A 236 -19.24 11.47 33.16
C GLU A 236 -20.38 11.79 32.19
N ASN A 237 -20.98 10.77 31.55
CA ASN A 237 -22.17 10.89 30.70
C ASN A 237 -21.96 11.78 29.45
N LEU A 238 -20.86 11.55 28.72
CA LEU A 238 -20.40 12.35 27.57
C LEU A 238 -20.65 11.70 26.19
N HIS A 239 -21.53 10.70 26.10
CA HIS A 239 -21.83 9.94 24.88
C HIS A 239 -23.04 10.46 24.09
#